data_AF-A0A7J6W1N6-F1
#
_entry.id   AF-A0A7J6W1N6-F1
#
_cell.length_a   1.000
_cell.length_b   1.000
_cell.length_c   1.000
_cell.angle_alpha   90.00
_cell.angle_beta   90.00
_cell.angle_gamma   90.00
#
_symmetry.space_group_name_H-M   'P 1'
#
loop_
_entity.id
_entity.type
_entity.pdbx_description
1 polymer ?
#
loop_
_entity_poly.entity_id
_entity_poly.type
_entity_poly.pdbx_seq_one_letter_code
_entity_poly.pdbx_strand_id
1 'polypeptide(L)'
;MIILGAKLAFFMPSGDKAYWTYLETNFDIFQDTLYYRDQFYFVDESGTLFACDLNHPHNPRVSPVLVSPPYSTFGLDFEEDKDNYLYLVELSSGDLLLAKRVRKYTEDYERSYTIGFSAYKMNPLVDLKWIKVHNLCGDTVFVGASYSSSLRA
;
A
#
# COMPACT_ATOMS: atom_id res chain seq x y z
N MET A 1 -9.21 -10.39 5.91
CA MET A 1 -10.25 -9.78 5.06
C MET A 1 -10.28 -8.29 5.38
N ILE A 2 -10.21 -7.47 4.34
CA ILE A 2 -10.21 -6.00 4.38
C ILE A 2 -11.52 -5.55 3.73
N ILE A 3 -12.27 -4.67 4.37
CA ILE A 3 -13.44 -4.02 3.73
C ILE A 3 -13.21 -2.51 3.78
N LEU A 4 -13.23 -1.88 2.61
CA LEU A 4 -13.05 -0.46 2.39
C LEU A 4 -14.41 0.24 2.35
N GLY A 5 -14.61 1.12 3.33
CA GLY A 5 -15.68 2.12 3.40
C GLY A 5 -15.35 3.06 4.56
N ALA A 6 -14.45 4.02 4.33
CA ALA A 6 -13.89 4.98 5.31
C ALA A 6 -13.36 4.43 6.66
N LYS A 7 -13.54 3.13 6.95
CA LYS A 7 -13.12 2.41 8.15
C LYS A 7 -12.40 1.16 7.69
N LEU A 8 -11.16 0.98 8.15
CA LEU A 8 -10.36 -0.20 7.84
C LEU A 8 -10.61 -1.27 8.90
N ALA A 9 -10.92 -2.49 8.48
CA ALA A 9 -11.07 -3.65 9.36
C ALA A 9 -10.00 -4.69 9.05
N PHE A 10 -9.37 -5.26 10.08
CA PHE A 10 -8.41 -6.35 9.93
C PHE A 10 -8.69 -7.50 10.91
N PHE A 11 -8.14 -8.66 10.57
CA PHE A 11 -8.25 -9.91 11.34
C PHE A 11 -6.89 -10.21 11.97
N MET A 12 -6.84 -10.45 13.28
CA MET A 12 -5.62 -10.88 13.97
C MET A 12 -5.45 -12.41 13.86
N PRO A 13 -4.32 -12.92 13.33
CA PRO A 13 -4.08 -14.37 13.26
C PRO A 13 -3.74 -15.03 14.60
N SER A 14 -3.32 -14.27 15.61
CA SER A 14 -2.78 -14.81 16.87
C SER A 14 -3.84 -14.99 17.96
N GLY A 15 -4.46 -16.16 18.00
CA GLY A 15 -4.98 -16.78 19.23
C GLY A 15 -6.50 -16.71 19.45
N ASP A 16 -7.17 -17.83 19.16
CA ASP A 16 -8.45 -18.40 19.65
C ASP A 16 -9.72 -17.53 19.78
N LYS A 17 -9.65 -16.21 19.61
CA LYS A 17 -10.81 -15.32 19.62
C LYS A 17 -10.75 -14.37 18.43
N ALA A 18 -11.46 -14.75 17.38
CA ALA A 18 -11.63 -13.96 16.17
C ALA A 18 -12.50 -12.72 16.45
N TYR A 19 -11.89 -11.59 16.80
CA TYR A 19 -12.56 -10.30 16.83
C TYR A 19 -12.10 -9.42 15.67
N TRP A 20 -13.06 -8.77 15.01
CA TRP A 20 -12.77 -7.72 14.04
C TRP A 20 -12.35 -6.46 14.78
N THR A 21 -11.14 -5.97 14.49
CA THR A 21 -10.68 -4.67 14.98
C THR A 21 -10.83 -3.65 13.87
N TYR A 22 -11.53 -2.57 14.17
CA TYR A 22 -11.68 -1.42 13.28
C TYR A 22 -10.66 -0.36 13.66
N LEU A 23 -9.99 0.20 12.65
CA LEU A 23 -9.21 1.42 12.81
C LEU A 23 -10.10 2.60 12.46
N GLU A 24 -10.43 3.40 13.47
CA GLU A 24 -10.94 4.74 13.25
C GLU A 24 -9.75 5.64 12.92
N THR A 25 -9.51 5.82 11.63
CA THR A 25 -8.49 6.73 11.14
C THR A 25 -9.13 8.03 10.71
N ASN A 26 -8.65 9.16 11.20
CA ASN A 26 -8.95 10.49 10.66
C ASN A 26 -8.22 10.75 9.33
N PHE A 27 -7.63 9.71 8.72
CA PHE A 27 -6.82 9.81 7.52
C PHE A 27 -7.69 9.62 6.28
N ASP A 28 -7.47 10.46 5.28
CA ASP A 28 -8.03 10.30 3.95
C ASP A 28 -7.51 9.00 3.32
N ILE A 29 -8.44 8.29 2.69
CA ILE A 29 -8.34 7.06 1.86
C ILE A 29 -6.93 6.43 1.77
N PHE A 30 -6.73 5.29 2.43
CA PHE A 30 -5.58 4.41 2.15
C PHE A 30 -5.80 3.63 0.85
N GLN A 31 -4.77 3.57 0.00
CA GLN A 31 -4.81 2.80 -1.24
C GLN A 31 -4.49 1.32 -1.04
N ASP A 32 -3.61 0.99 -0.08
CA ASP A 32 -3.23 -0.39 0.20
C ASP A 32 -2.77 -0.60 1.65
N THR A 33 -2.78 -1.86 2.08
CA THR A 33 -2.31 -2.28 3.41
C THR A 33 -1.59 -3.62 3.35
N LEU A 34 -0.57 -3.77 4.19
CA LEU A 34 0.24 -4.98 4.28
C LEU A 34 0.57 -5.28 5.75
N TYR A 35 0.47 -6.54 6.15
CA TYR A 35 1.05 -7.01 7.41
C TYR A 35 2.49 -7.47 7.14
N TYR A 36 3.47 -6.79 7.73
CA TYR A 36 4.89 -6.99 7.46
C TYR A 36 5.66 -6.80 8.76
N ARG A 37 6.58 -7.72 9.09
CA ARG A 37 7.41 -7.70 10.31
C ARG A 37 6.61 -7.37 11.58
N ASP A 38 5.56 -8.17 11.82
CA ASP A 38 4.67 -8.10 12.98
C ASP A 38 3.84 -6.81 13.13
N GLN A 39 3.78 -5.98 12.09
CA GLN A 39 3.05 -4.72 12.10
C GLN A 39 2.22 -4.50 10.83
N PHE A 40 1.09 -3.78 10.97
CA PHE A 40 0.34 -3.31 9.81
C PHE A 40 0.94 -2.02 9.26
N TYR A 41 1.15 -2.00 7.96
CA TYR A 41 1.52 -0.84 7.17
C TYR A 41 0.39 -0.43 6.25
N PHE A 42 0.32 0.87 5.96
CA PHE A 42 -0.65 1.47 5.04
C PHE A 42 0.05 2.47 4.15
N VAL A 43 -0.49 2.66 2.95
CA VAL A 43 -0.07 3.73 2.06
C VAL A 43 -1.29 4.57 1.67
N ASP A 44 -1.17 5.88 1.80
CA ASP A 44 -2.20 6.82 1.33
C ASP A 44 -2.06 7.12 -0.17
N GLU A 45 -2.95 7.93 -0.72
CA GLU A 45 -2.90 8.35 -2.13
C GLU A 45 -1.64 9.15 -2.50
N SER A 46 -1.02 9.81 -1.51
CA SER A 46 0.24 10.54 -1.71
C SER A 46 1.45 9.61 -1.79
N GLY A 47 1.36 8.38 -1.27
CA GLY A 47 2.47 7.45 -1.08
C GLY A 47 3.18 7.54 0.25
N THR A 48 2.61 8.27 1.21
CA THR A 48 3.11 8.27 2.58
C THR A 48 2.80 6.92 3.22
N LEU A 49 3.84 6.29 3.76
CA LEU A 49 3.75 5.04 4.49
C LEU A 49 3.42 5.33 5.95
N PHE A 50 2.41 4.65 6.46
CA PHE A 50 2.01 4.68 7.85
C PHE A 50 2.17 3.30 8.47
N ALA A 51 2.39 3.24 9.79
CA ALA A 51 2.33 2.00 10.55
C ALA A 51 1.32 2.10 11.68
N CYS A 52 0.69 0.97 11.99
CA CYS A 52 -0.21 0.81 13.13
C CYS A 52 0.53 0.20 14.32
N ASP A 53 0.66 0.92 15.42
CA ASP A 53 0.99 0.32 16.70
C ASP A 53 -0.29 -0.25 17.34
N LEU A 54 -0.44 -1.58 17.26
CA LEU A 54 -1.56 -2.31 17.86
C LEU A 54 -1.44 -2.46 19.38
N ASN A 55 -0.24 -2.31 19.93
CA ASN A 55 0.03 -2.53 21.36
C ASN A 55 -0.15 -1.25 22.18
N HIS A 56 -0.57 -0.15 21.55
CA HIS A 56 -0.72 1.13 22.21
C HIS A 56 -1.86 1.07 23.27
N PRO A 57 -1.63 1.49 24.54
CA PRO A 57 -2.48 1.13 25.68
C PRO A 57 -3.95 1.55 25.62
N HIS A 58 -4.29 2.53 24.79
CA HIS A 58 -5.63 3.14 24.78
C HIS A 58 -6.39 2.95 23.47
N ASN A 59 -5.71 2.64 22.36
CA ASN A 59 -6.27 2.38 21.03
C ASN A 59 -5.11 2.16 20.04
N PRO A 60 -5.31 1.37 18.97
CA PRO A 60 -4.35 1.29 17.88
C PRO A 60 -3.96 2.67 17.37
N ARG A 61 -2.66 2.95 17.28
CA ARG A 61 -2.16 4.27 16.85
C ARG A 61 -1.55 4.16 15.45
N VAL A 62 -2.12 4.90 14.52
CA VAL A 62 -1.56 5.05 13.17
C VAL A 62 -0.65 6.27 13.13
N SER A 63 0.57 6.11 12.64
CA SER A 63 1.55 7.19 12.54
C SER A 63 2.34 7.12 11.23
N PRO A 64 2.69 8.28 10.62
CA PRO A 64 3.53 8.29 9.44
C PRO A 64 4.92 7.77 9.78
N VAL A 65 5.43 6.89 8.94
CA VAL A 65 6.74 6.24 9.07
C VAL A 65 7.70 6.77 8.02
N LEU A 66 7.22 6.92 6.78
CA LEU A 66 8.06 7.35 5.68
C LEU A 66 7.23 8.16 4.67
N VAL A 67 7.68 9.37 4.37
CA VAL A 67 7.07 10.23 3.34
C VAL A 67 7.14 9.60 1.95
N SER A 68 6.32 10.09 1.04
CA SER A 68 6.27 9.58 -0.32
C SER A 68 7.63 9.63 -1.04
N PRO A 69 7.90 8.68 -1.96
CA PRO A 69 9.09 8.74 -2.79
C PRO A 69 9.12 10.05 -3.60
N PRO A 70 10.30 10.57 -3.97
CA PRO A 70 10.39 11.60 -5.00
C PRO A 70 9.97 10.95 -6.32
N TYR A 71 8.68 10.97 -6.61
CA TYR A 71 8.15 10.40 -7.84
C TYR A 71 8.91 11.05 -8.99
N SER A 72 9.64 10.24 -9.76
CA SER A 72 10.08 10.72 -11.06
C SER A 72 8.82 11.11 -11.80
N THR A 73 8.73 12.37 -12.21
CA THR A 73 7.74 12.89 -13.15
C THR A 73 7.86 12.14 -14.47
N PHE A 74 7.46 10.87 -14.51
CA PHE A 74 6.91 10.32 -15.73
C PHE A 74 5.63 11.12 -15.95
N GLY A 75 5.79 12.25 -16.65
CA GLY A 75 5.02 13.49 -16.55
C GLY A 75 3.56 13.34 -16.19
N LEU A 76 3.24 13.64 -14.93
CA LEU A 76 1.89 13.76 -14.38
C LEU A 76 1.84 14.82 -13.30
N ASP A 77 1.92 16.07 -13.76
CA ASP A 77 1.00 17.07 -13.28
C ASP A 77 -0.43 16.56 -13.54
N PHE A 78 -1.37 16.91 -12.67
CA PHE A 78 -2.79 16.57 -12.66
C PHE A 78 -3.50 16.59 -14.03
N GLU A 79 -3.25 15.61 -14.89
CA GLU A 79 -4.07 15.36 -16.08
C GLU A 79 -5.34 14.63 -15.64
N GLU A 80 -6.50 15.18 -16.00
CA GLU A 80 -7.83 14.72 -15.56
C GLU A 80 -8.13 13.25 -15.87
N ASP A 81 -7.38 12.63 -16.79
CA ASP A 81 -7.63 11.27 -17.29
C ASP A 81 -6.69 10.20 -16.73
N LYS A 82 -5.90 10.49 -15.67
CA LYS A 82 -4.90 9.56 -15.13
C LYS A 82 -4.96 9.38 -13.61
N ASP A 83 -4.91 8.11 -13.22
CA ASP A 83 -4.93 7.68 -11.82
C ASP A 83 -3.62 6.98 -11.42
N ASN A 84 -3.19 7.27 -10.18
CA ASN A 84 -2.08 6.59 -9.53
C ASN A 84 -2.60 5.55 -8.54
N TYR A 85 -2.13 4.32 -8.69
CA TYR A 85 -2.38 3.23 -7.75
C TYR A 85 -1.09 2.80 -7.09
N LEU A 86 -1.11 2.67 -5.78
CA LEU A 86 0.01 2.35 -4.93
C LEU A 86 -0.23 1.00 -4.27
N TYR A 87 0.83 0.20 -4.20
CA TYR A 87 0.80 -1.16 -3.70
C TYR A 87 1.96 -1.41 -2.76
N LEU A 88 1.70 -2.01 -1.61
CA LEU A 88 2.71 -2.49 -0.69
C LEU A 88 2.95 -3.98 -0.92
N VAL A 89 4.21 -4.35 -1.14
CA VAL A 89 4.60 -5.71 -1.47
C VAL A 89 5.79 -6.12 -0.62
N GLU A 90 5.69 -7.25 0.06
CA GLU A 90 6.84 -7.94 0.64
C GLU A 90 7.51 -8.79 -0.44
N LEU A 91 8.80 -8.51 -0.71
CA LEU A 91 9.62 -9.28 -1.62
C LEU A 91 10.08 -10.59 -0.97
N SER A 92 10.52 -11.56 -1.78
CA SER A 92 11.00 -12.85 -1.26
C SER A 92 12.24 -12.72 -0.37
N SER A 93 12.99 -11.62 -0.53
CA SER A 93 14.08 -11.18 0.34
C SER A 93 13.65 -10.69 1.72
N GLY A 94 12.35 -10.51 1.98
CA GLY A 94 11.82 -9.89 3.20
C GLY A 94 11.98 -8.37 3.22
N ASP A 95 12.16 -7.76 2.05
CA ASP A 95 12.22 -6.31 1.87
C ASP A 95 10.86 -5.75 1.46
N LEU A 96 10.54 -4.54 1.93
CA LEU A 96 9.31 -3.85 1.59
C LEU A 96 9.48 -3.03 0.30
N LEU A 97 8.57 -3.25 -0.64
CA LEU A 97 8.47 -2.54 -1.90
C LEU A 97 7.16 -1.72 -1.96
N LEU A 98 7.27 -0.47 -2.38
CA LEU A 98 6.16 0.34 -2.85
C LEU A 98 6.16 0.33 -4.39
N ALA A 99 5.13 -0.27 -4.99
CA ALA A 99 4.92 -0.23 -6.42
C ALA A 99 3.85 0.80 -6.77
N LYS A 100 4.17 1.69 -7.71
CA LYS A 100 3.25 2.66 -8.29
C LYS A 100 2.87 2.22 -9.69
N ARG A 101 1.58 2.12 -9.96
CA ARG A 101 1.00 1.88 -11.29
C ARG A 101 0.25 3.12 -11.75
N VAL A 102 0.48 3.53 -12.99
CA VAL A 102 -0.24 4.64 -13.62
C VAL A 102 -1.27 4.06 -14.58
N ARG A 103 -2.53 4.44 -14.39
CA ARG A 103 -3.62 4.13 -15.32
C ARG A 103 -4.00 5.38 -16.09
N LYS A 104 -4.36 5.19 -17.36
CA LYS A 104 -4.99 6.20 -18.20
C LYS A 104 -6.37 5.70 -18.60
N TYR A 105 -7.39 6.55 -18.45
CA TYR A 105 -8.72 6.27 -18.96
C TYR A 105 -8.81 6.57 -20.46
N THR A 106 -9.71 5.87 -21.15
CA THR A 106 -10.14 6.27 -22.48
C THR A 106 -10.96 7.56 -22.41
N GLU A 107 -11.11 8.28 -23.53
CA GLU A 107 -11.84 9.56 -23.57
C GLU A 107 -13.31 9.43 -23.12
N ASP A 108 -13.90 8.25 -23.32
CA ASP A 108 -15.26 7.90 -22.87
C ASP A 108 -15.33 7.46 -21.39
N TYR A 109 -14.18 7.38 -20.70
CA TYR A 109 -14.01 6.89 -19.33
C TYR A 109 -14.53 5.47 -19.07
N GLU A 110 -14.85 4.70 -20.12
CA GLU A 110 -15.37 3.33 -19.98
C GLU A 110 -14.27 2.30 -19.73
N ARG A 111 -13.04 2.61 -20.14
CA ARG A 111 -11.90 1.70 -20.05
C ARG A 111 -10.70 2.42 -19.46
N SER A 112 -9.79 1.62 -18.90
CA SER A 112 -8.47 2.10 -18.52
C SER A 112 -7.41 1.09 -18.93
N TYR A 113 -6.21 1.58 -19.16
CA TYR A 113 -5.03 0.76 -19.42
C TYR A 113 -3.85 1.28 -18.63
N THR A 114 -2.91 0.38 -18.32
CA THR A 114 -1.68 0.75 -17.62
C THR A 114 -0.72 1.40 -18.61
N ILE A 115 -0.27 2.61 -18.30
CA ILE A 115 0.68 3.37 -19.13
C ILE A 115 2.08 3.42 -18.52
N GLY A 116 2.24 2.99 -17.27
CA GLY A 116 3.55 2.98 -16.63
C GLY A 116 3.53 2.36 -15.23
N PHE A 117 4.73 2.02 -14.78
CA PHE A 117 4.99 1.57 -13.42
C PHE A 117 6.31 2.14 -12.90
N SER A 118 6.42 2.26 -11.58
CA SER A 118 7.69 2.50 -10.90
C SER A 118 7.69 1.76 -9.57
N ALA A 119 8.87 1.35 -9.13
CA ALA A 119 9.03 0.54 -7.92
C ALA A 119 10.08 1.18 -7.03
N TYR A 120 9.80 1.20 -5.72
CA TYR A 120 10.65 1.81 -4.71
C TYR A 120 10.82 0.84 -3.56
N LYS A 121 12.07 0.52 -3.23
CA LYS A 121 12.42 -0.33 -2.10
C LYS A 121 12.68 0.53 -0.87
N MET A 122 12.15 0.14 0.28
CA MET A 122 12.44 0.81 1.54
C MET A 122 13.88 0.49 1.98
N ASN A 123 14.69 1.50 2.28
CA ASN A 123 16.01 1.31 2.87
C ASN A 123 15.92 1.32 4.41
N PRO A 124 16.21 0.20 5.10
CA PRO A 124 16.13 0.15 6.56
C PRO A 124 17.43 0.55 7.29
N LEU A 125 18.55 0.78 6.58
CA LEU A 125 19.88 0.70 7.21
C LEU A 125 20.52 2.03 7.66
N VAL A 126 20.27 3.15 6.99
CA VAL A 126 21.05 4.39 7.25
C VAL A 126 20.20 5.66 7.24
N ASP A 127 19.26 5.75 6.29
CA ASP A 127 18.17 6.74 6.31
C ASP A 127 16.92 6.00 5.86
N LEU A 128 15.85 6.10 6.64
CA LEU A 128 14.57 5.56 6.21
C LEU A 128 14.10 6.36 5.00
N LYS A 129 14.23 5.78 3.81
CA LYS A 129 13.89 6.40 2.53
C LYS A 129 13.50 5.38 1.49
N TRP A 130 12.77 5.86 0.50
CA TRP A 130 12.46 5.13 -0.71
C TRP A 130 13.64 5.20 -1.69
N ILE A 131 14.08 4.03 -2.17
CA ILE A 131 15.09 3.91 -3.23
C ILE A 131 14.39 3.36 -4.48
N LYS A 132 14.37 4.15 -5.55
CA LYS A 132 13.84 3.69 -6.84
C LYS A 132 14.67 2.49 -7.33
N VAL A 133 13.99 1.42 -7.73
CA VAL A 133 14.62 0.22 -8.27
C VAL A 133 14.18 -0.02 -9.72
N HIS A 134 15.09 -0.58 -10.50
CA HIS A 134 14.86 -0.94 -11.91
C HIS A 134 14.85 -2.45 -12.14
N ASN A 135 15.17 -3.23 -11.11
CA ASN A 135 15.10 -4.68 -11.10
C ASN A 135 14.59 -5.13 -9.72
N LEU A 136 13.97 -6.32 -9.68
CA LEU A 136 13.45 -6.92 -8.46
C LEU A 136 14.26 -8.18 -8.07
N CYS A 137 15.52 -8.27 -8.52
CA CYS A 137 16.44 -9.37 -8.20
C CYS A 137 15.88 -10.80 -8.40
N GLY A 138 15.00 -11.00 -9.39
CA GLY A 138 14.41 -12.31 -9.69
C GLY A 138 12.97 -12.49 -9.20
N ASP A 139 12.45 -11.58 -8.37
CA ASP A 139 11.06 -11.60 -7.96
C ASP A 139 10.13 -11.17 -9.10
N THR A 140 8.96 -11.80 -9.17
CA THR A 140 7.86 -11.43 -10.08
C THR A 140 6.68 -10.95 -9.24
N VAL A 141 6.24 -9.72 -9.48
CA VAL A 141 5.17 -9.07 -8.71
C VAL A 141 3.94 -8.89 -9.60
N PHE A 142 2.78 -9.31 -9.11
CA PHE A 142 1.49 -9.15 -9.79
C PHE A 142 0.63 -8.12 -9.03
N VAL A 143 0.31 -6.98 -9.66
CA VAL A 143 -0.50 -5.91 -9.06
C VAL A 143 -1.79 -5.67 -9.86
N GLY A 144 -2.95 -5.81 -9.20
CA GLY A 144 -4.28 -5.86 -9.82
C GLY A 144 -5.28 -4.85 -9.25
N ALA A 145 -6.52 -4.93 -9.70
CA ALA A 145 -7.61 -4.04 -9.27
C ALA A 145 -8.46 -4.58 -8.11
N SER A 146 -8.05 -5.67 -7.45
CA SER A 146 -8.99 -6.41 -6.61
C SER A 146 -8.33 -6.96 -5.35
N TYR A 147 -8.77 -6.38 -4.23
CA TYR A 147 -9.21 -7.05 -3.00
C TYR A 147 -9.18 -8.60 -3.06
N SER A 148 -8.53 -9.18 -2.04
CA SER A 148 -8.39 -10.62 -1.83
C SER A 148 -9.65 -11.25 -1.22
N SER A 149 -10.09 -12.38 -1.78
CA SER A 149 -11.05 -13.30 -1.18
C SER A 149 -10.36 -14.59 -0.70
N SER A 150 -10.94 -15.24 0.31
CA SER A 150 -10.46 -16.50 0.88
C SER A 150 -11.60 -17.52 0.89
N LEU A 151 -11.37 -18.70 0.32
CA LEU A 151 -12.23 -19.87 0.49
C LEU A 151 -11.54 -20.85 1.44
N ARG A 152 -12.30 -21.38 2.40
CA ARG A 152 -11.86 -22.45 3.29
C ARG A 152 -12.33 -23.77 2.70
N ALA A 153 -11.41 -24.71 2.53
CA ALA A 153 -11.71 -26.12 2.29
C ALA A 153 -12.08 -26.80 3.62
#